data_AF-A0A9D4X043-F1
#
_entry.id   AF-A0A9D4X043-F1
#
_cell.length_a   1.000
_cell.length_b   1.000
_cell.length_c   1.000
_cell.angle_alpha   90.00
_cell.angle_beta   90.00
_cell.angle_gamma   90.00
#
_symmetry.space_group_name_H-M   'P 1'
#
loop_
_entity.id
_entity.type
_entity.pdbx_description
1 polymer ?
#
loop_
_entity_poly.entity_id
_entity_poly.type
_entity_poly.pdbx_seq_one_letter_code
_entity_poly.pdbx_strand_id
1 'polypeptide(L)'
;MKVYGWIAITICMMMCLNPCICLEERNGERCNLYEGSWVYDESYPLYDSSKCPHIRLEFDCLKYGRTDTQYLKYRWQPTNCDLPRFDGKSFLRKFKGKQIMFIGDSMSLNQWQSFICMLHSAVPNAIVTQEGAKSITNHTFQ
;
A
#
# COMPACT_ATOMS: atom_id res chain seq x y z
N MET A 1 36.17 -25.52 -27.27
CA MET A 1 35.09 -24.52 -27.45
C MET A 1 33.72 -25.09 -27.06
N LYS A 2 33.38 -25.15 -25.76
CA LYS A 2 31.99 -25.32 -25.26
C LYS A 2 31.80 -24.73 -23.86
N VAL A 3 32.55 -23.67 -23.52
CA VAL A 3 32.49 -23.03 -22.18
C VAL A 3 31.56 -21.80 -22.16
N TYR A 4 31.20 -21.25 -23.32
CA TYR A 4 30.31 -20.08 -23.43
C TYR A 4 28.81 -20.41 -23.37
N GLY A 5 28.41 -21.68 -23.50
CA GLY A 5 27.00 -22.08 -23.50
C GLY A 5 26.35 -22.06 -22.10
N TRP A 6 27.11 -22.40 -21.06
CA TRP A 6 26.58 -22.44 -19.69
C TRP A 6 26.48 -21.06 -19.05
N ILE A 7 27.34 -20.12 -19.46
CA ILE A 7 27.29 -18.72 -18.99
C ILE A 7 26.05 -18.01 -19.53
N ALA A 8 25.61 -18.31 -20.76
CA ALA A 8 24.40 -17.73 -21.33
C ALA A 8 23.12 -18.24 -20.64
N ILE A 9 23.09 -19.52 -20.21
CA ILE A 9 21.95 -20.11 -19.51
C ILE A 9 21.80 -19.51 -18.10
N THR A 10 22.90 -19.26 -17.39
CA THR A 10 22.85 -18.63 -16.06
C THR A 10 22.53 -17.14 -16.12
N ILE A 11 22.91 -16.42 -17.18
CA ILE A 11 22.53 -15.02 -17.40
C ILE A 11 21.02 -14.88 -17.69
N CYS A 12 20.42 -15.83 -18.43
CA CYS A 12 18.97 -15.84 -18.68
C CYS A 12 18.18 -16.09 -17.38
N MET A 13 18.69 -16.95 -16.48
CA MET A 13 18.07 -17.22 -15.18
C MET A 13 18.14 -16.02 -14.22
N MET A 14 19.13 -15.12 -14.39
CA MET A 14 19.23 -13.87 -13.61
C MET A 14 18.32 -12.74 -14.13
N MET A 15 17.86 -12.79 -15.38
CA MET A 15 16.86 -11.84 -15.89
C MET A 15 15.43 -12.14 -15.40
N CYS A 16 15.21 -13.27 -14.73
CA CYS A 16 13.96 -13.58 -14.01
C CYS A 16 13.95 -13.08 -12.55
N LEU A 17 15.06 -12.53 -12.03
CA LEU A 17 15.21 -12.22 -10.59
C LEU A 17 14.86 -10.79 -10.19
N ASN A 18 14.32 -9.97 -11.10
CA ASN A 18 13.62 -8.75 -10.69
C ASN A 18 12.48 -8.41 -11.65
N PRO A 19 11.32 -9.08 -11.54
CA PRO A 19 10.10 -8.40 -11.84
C PRO A 19 9.86 -7.46 -10.66
N CYS A 20 10.00 -6.16 -10.88
CA CYS A 20 9.17 -5.22 -10.15
C CYS A 20 7.75 -5.75 -10.28
N ILE A 21 7.18 -6.32 -9.20
CA ILE A 21 5.90 -7.03 -9.13
C ILE A 21 4.99 -6.58 -10.29
N CYS A 22 5.07 -7.29 -11.41
CA CYS A 22 4.20 -7.05 -12.53
C CYS A 22 2.90 -7.67 -12.09
N LEU A 23 1.84 -6.87 -12.06
CA LEU A 23 0.48 -7.36 -11.85
C LEU A 23 0.31 -8.62 -12.70
N GLU A 24 -0.06 -9.72 -12.06
CA GLU A 24 -0.16 -11.01 -12.73
C GLU A 24 -1.30 -10.90 -13.75
N GLU A 25 -0.94 -10.74 -15.04
CA GLU A 25 -1.93 -10.56 -16.09
C GLU A 25 -2.66 -11.86 -16.31
N ARG A 26 -3.96 -11.87 -16.00
CA ARG A 26 -4.83 -12.93 -16.50
C ARG A 26 -5.06 -12.61 -17.97
N ASN A 27 -4.61 -13.51 -18.85
CA ASN A 27 -4.98 -13.56 -20.27
C ASN A 27 -4.22 -12.66 -21.27
N GLY A 28 -3.05 -12.12 -20.91
CA GLY A 28 -2.18 -11.39 -21.87
C GLY A 28 -2.75 -10.04 -22.37
N GLU A 29 -3.80 -9.55 -21.70
CA GLU A 29 -4.30 -8.20 -21.85
C GLU A 29 -3.71 -7.30 -20.76
N ARG A 30 -3.30 -6.09 -21.15
CA ARG A 30 -2.73 -5.10 -20.24
C ARG A 30 -3.65 -4.87 -19.05
N CYS A 31 -3.13 -5.01 -17.82
CA CYS A 31 -3.96 -4.73 -16.65
C CYS A 31 -4.28 -3.24 -16.50
N ASN A 32 -5.52 -2.85 -16.80
CA ASN A 32 -6.02 -1.53 -16.49
C ASN A 32 -6.46 -1.45 -15.02
N LEU A 33 -5.66 -0.76 -14.19
CA LEU A 33 -5.93 -0.60 -12.75
C LEU A 33 -7.20 0.18 -12.42
N TYR A 34 -7.72 0.96 -13.38
CA TYR A 34 -8.88 1.82 -13.19
C TYR A 34 -10.19 1.18 -13.65
N GLU A 35 -10.13 -0.01 -14.26
CA GLU A 35 -11.29 -0.78 -14.70
C GLU A 35 -11.43 -2.06 -13.87
N GLY A 36 -12.59 -2.21 -13.24
CA GLY A 36 -12.82 -3.30 -12.31
C GLY A 36 -14.11 -3.13 -11.54
N SER A 37 -14.21 -3.82 -10.41
CA SER A 37 -15.38 -3.75 -9.53
C SER A 37 -14.97 -3.83 -8.07
N TRP A 38 -15.86 -3.37 -7.19
CA TRP A 38 -15.74 -3.57 -5.76
C TRP A 38 -16.21 -4.98 -5.39
N VAL A 39 -15.33 -5.75 -4.77
CA VAL A 39 -15.63 -7.12 -4.32
C VAL A 39 -15.55 -7.19 -2.80
N TYR A 40 -16.44 -7.97 -2.20
CA TYR A 40 -16.43 -8.24 -0.77
C TYR A 40 -15.26 -9.16 -0.43
N ASP A 41 -14.51 -8.84 0.62
CA ASP A 41 -13.36 -9.58 1.11
C ASP A 41 -13.35 -9.60 2.64
N GLU A 42 -13.46 -10.79 3.22
CA GLU A 42 -13.48 -10.97 4.67
C GLU A 42 -12.18 -10.53 5.36
N SER A 43 -11.05 -10.58 4.65
CA SER A 43 -9.72 -10.24 5.15
C SER A 43 -9.50 -8.73 5.31
N TYR A 44 -10.39 -7.89 4.79
CA TYR A 44 -10.37 -6.44 4.96
C TYR A 44 -10.97 -6.02 6.32
N PRO A 45 -10.69 -4.83 6.86
CA PRO A 45 -9.86 -3.76 6.29
C PRO A 45 -8.34 -3.99 6.44
N LEU A 46 -7.54 -3.18 5.76
CA LEU A 46 -6.07 -3.19 5.87
C LEU A 46 -5.57 -2.62 7.21
N TYR A 47 -6.38 -1.79 7.87
CA TYR A 47 -6.13 -1.25 9.19
C TYR A 47 -7.44 -0.99 9.91
N ASP A 48 -7.38 -0.97 11.24
CA ASP A 48 -8.48 -0.58 12.10
C ASP A 48 -8.31 0.90 12.45
N SER A 49 -9.23 1.76 11.99
CA SER A 49 -9.13 3.22 12.18
C SER A 49 -9.05 3.60 13.65
N SER A 50 -9.77 2.87 14.51
CA SER A 50 -9.83 3.12 15.96
C SER A 50 -8.49 2.90 16.68
N LYS A 51 -7.59 2.13 16.06
CA LYS A 51 -6.25 1.82 16.59
C LYS A 51 -5.15 2.69 15.99
N CYS A 52 -5.49 3.59 15.07
CA CYS A 52 -4.52 4.49 14.46
C CYS A 52 -4.44 5.80 15.25
N PRO A 53 -3.31 6.11 15.92
CA PRO A 53 -3.22 7.33 16.74
C PRO A 53 -3.17 8.61 15.92
N HIS A 54 -2.88 8.53 14.61
CA HIS A 54 -2.63 9.67 13.74
C HIS A 54 -3.83 10.04 12.85
N ILE A 55 -4.93 9.29 12.92
CA ILE A 55 -6.12 9.60 12.12
C ILE A 55 -6.78 10.87 12.66
N ARG A 56 -7.11 11.79 11.76
CA ARG A 56 -7.91 12.96 12.12
C ARG A 56 -9.32 12.55 12.45
N LEU A 57 -9.92 13.31 13.35
CA LEU A 57 -11.26 13.08 13.85
C LEU A 57 -12.29 13.03 12.72
N GLU A 58 -12.14 13.91 11.71
CA GLU A 58 -13.04 13.99 10.57
C GLU A 58 -13.06 12.71 9.71
N PHE A 59 -12.06 11.82 9.84
CA PHE A 59 -11.96 10.57 9.08
C PHE A 59 -12.17 9.30 9.91
N ASP A 60 -12.40 9.40 11.23
CA ASP A 60 -12.58 8.24 12.12
C ASP A 60 -14.06 7.92 12.36
N CYS A 61 -14.74 7.38 11.34
CA CYS A 61 -16.18 7.12 11.39
C CYS A 61 -16.60 6.18 12.55
N LEU A 62 -15.78 5.18 12.88
CA LEU A 62 -16.08 4.22 13.95
C LEU A 62 -16.09 4.91 15.32
N LYS A 63 -15.10 5.77 15.58
CA LYS A 63 -15.04 6.57 16.81
C LYS A 63 -16.23 7.52 16.94
N TYR A 64 -16.74 8.03 15.82
CA TYR A 64 -17.90 8.92 15.77
C TYR A 64 -19.25 8.21 15.66
N GLY A 65 -19.30 6.92 16.01
CA GLY A 65 -20.56 6.22 16.26
C GLY A 65 -21.21 5.56 15.04
N ARG A 66 -20.50 5.47 13.90
CA ARG A 66 -20.96 4.65 12.79
C ARG A 66 -20.92 3.17 13.19
N THR A 67 -22.07 2.50 13.15
CA THR A 67 -22.22 1.11 13.61
C THR A 67 -22.11 0.07 12.50
N ASP A 68 -22.44 0.43 11.25
CA ASP A 68 -22.30 -0.48 10.11
C ASP A 68 -20.83 -0.59 9.69
N THR A 69 -20.29 -1.80 9.59
CA THR A 69 -18.86 -2.03 9.24
C THR A 69 -18.67 -2.64 7.85
N GLN A 70 -19.75 -2.93 7.13
CA GLN A 70 -19.70 -3.61 5.82
C GLN A 70 -18.92 -2.80 4.78
N TYR A 71 -18.94 -1.47 4.87
CA TYR A 71 -18.19 -0.58 3.98
C TYR A 71 -16.67 -0.81 4.06
N LEU A 72 -16.15 -1.33 5.18
CA LEU A 72 -14.73 -1.63 5.38
C LEU A 72 -14.30 -2.94 4.72
N LYS A 73 -15.25 -3.77 4.25
CA LYS A 73 -15.02 -5.12 3.72
C LYS A 73 -14.89 -5.17 2.20
N TYR A 74 -14.87 -4.03 1.53
CA TYR A 74 -14.74 -3.97 0.08
C TYR A 74 -13.31 -3.69 -0.35
N ARG A 75 -12.85 -4.43 -1.36
CA ARG A 75 -11.60 -4.15 -2.08
C ARG A 75 -11.86 -3.93 -3.55
N TRP A 76 -11.02 -3.13 -4.17
CA TRP A 76 -11.03 -2.94 -5.62
C TRP A 76 -10.38 -4.16 -6.30
N GLN A 77 -11.04 -4.74 -7.30
CA GLN A 77 -10.54 -5.84 -8.13
C GLN A 77 -10.54 -5.39 -9.60
N PRO A 78 -9.35 -5.13 -10.19
CA PRO A 78 -9.22 -4.95 -11.62
C PRO A 78 -9.70 -6.18 -12.39
N THR A 79 -10.25 -5.98 -13.58
CA THR A 79 -10.84 -7.07 -14.39
C THR A 79 -9.80 -8.11 -14.82
N ASN A 80 -8.60 -7.66 -15.20
CA ASN A 80 -7.61 -8.50 -15.89
C ASN A 80 -6.37 -8.84 -15.04
N CYS A 81 -6.34 -8.44 -13.76
CA CYS A 81 -5.24 -8.82 -12.88
C CYS A 81 -5.64 -8.76 -11.40
N ASP A 82 -4.83 -9.41 -10.58
CA ASP A 82 -4.94 -9.36 -9.13
C ASP A 82 -3.97 -8.34 -8.53
N LEU A 83 -4.50 -7.48 -7.65
CA LEU A 83 -3.68 -6.57 -6.89
C LEU A 83 -2.99 -7.33 -5.75
N PRO A 84 -1.66 -7.20 -5.58
CA PRO A 84 -0.99 -7.77 -4.43
C PRO A 84 -1.50 -7.09 -3.15
N ARG A 85 -1.69 -7.88 -2.09
CA ARG A 85 -2.04 -7.32 -0.78
C ARG A 85 -0.92 -6.39 -0.30
N PHE A 86 -1.31 -5.26 0.29
CA PHE A 86 -0.33 -4.29 0.82
C PHE A 86 0.52 -4.91 1.94
N ASP A 87 1.84 -4.89 1.75
CA ASP A 87 2.83 -5.26 2.77
C ASP A 87 3.59 -4.00 3.21
N GLY A 88 3.15 -3.42 4.34
CA GLY A 88 3.75 -2.21 4.90
C GLY A 88 5.21 -2.40 5.35
N LYS A 89 5.62 -3.62 5.77
CA LYS A 89 7.01 -3.88 6.16
C LYS A 89 7.93 -3.93 4.94
N SER A 90 7.48 -4.57 3.86
CA SER A 90 8.18 -4.54 2.57
C SER A 90 8.27 -3.12 2.02
N PHE A 91 7.17 -2.35 2.11
CA PHE A 91 7.14 -0.95 1.72
C PHE A 91 8.19 -0.13 2.49
N LEU A 92 8.18 -0.16 3.82
CA LEU A 92 9.11 0.60 4.66
C LEU A 92 10.58 0.22 4.39
N ARG A 93 10.87 -1.06 4.15
CA ARG A 93 12.22 -1.50 3.75
C ARG A 93 12.65 -0.89 2.41
N LYS A 94 11.77 -0.90 1.40
CA LYS A 94 12.05 -0.34 0.06
C LYS A 94 12.19 1.19 0.08
N PHE A 95 11.44 1.85 0.96
CA PHE A 95 11.42 3.31 1.09
C PHE A 95 12.29 3.85 2.24
N LYS A 96 13.16 3.02 2.82
CA LYS A 96 14.10 3.47 3.86
C LYS A 96 15.00 4.60 3.34
N GLY A 97 15.07 5.69 4.10
CA GLY A 97 15.85 6.89 3.74
C GLY A 97 15.24 7.72 2.59
N LYS A 98 13.99 7.44 2.20
CA LYS A 98 13.25 8.23 1.21
C LYS A 98 12.12 8.99 1.89
N GLN A 99 11.68 10.07 1.25
CA GLN A 99 10.55 10.87 1.69
C GLN A 99 9.47 10.87 0.61
N ILE A 100 8.21 10.77 1.04
CA ILE A 100 7.03 10.87 0.19
C ILE A 100 6.20 12.03 0.71
N MET A 101 5.83 12.95 -0.19
CA MET A 101 5.04 14.12 0.14
C MET A 101 3.72 14.07 -0.65
N PHE A 102 2.60 14.20 0.06
CA PHE A 102 1.28 14.34 -0.53
C PHE A 102 0.96 15.82 -0.64
N ILE A 103 0.69 16.30 -1.85
CA ILE A 103 0.37 17.71 -2.14
C ILE A 103 -1.02 17.77 -2.76
N GLY A 104 -1.88 18.63 -2.21
CA GLY A 104 -3.22 18.84 -2.74
C GLY A 104 -4.16 19.40 -1.69
N ASP A 105 -5.43 19.05 -1.81
CA ASP A 105 -6.50 19.54 -0.95
C ASP A 105 -6.85 18.54 0.17
N SER A 106 -8.06 18.66 0.71
CA SER A 106 -8.60 17.77 1.74
C SER A 106 -8.64 16.29 1.33
N MET A 107 -8.75 15.97 0.03
CA MET A 107 -8.72 14.58 -0.44
C MET A 107 -7.32 14.00 -0.38
N SER A 108 -6.31 14.77 -0.80
CA SER A 108 -4.90 14.37 -0.68
C SER A 108 -4.51 14.17 0.79
N LEU A 109 -5.03 15.00 1.69
CA LEU A 109 -4.86 14.84 3.13
C LEU A 109 -5.49 13.53 3.63
N ASN A 110 -6.70 13.20 3.20
CA ASN A 110 -7.37 11.94 3.56
C ASN A 110 -6.57 10.71 3.08
N GLN A 111 -6.08 10.75 1.84
CA GLN A 111 -5.24 9.68 1.28
C GLN A 111 -3.95 9.48 2.08
N TRP A 112 -3.26 10.57 2.43
CA TRP A 112 -2.06 10.53 3.26
C TRP A 112 -2.33 9.92 4.64
N GLN A 113 -3.43 10.29 5.30
CA GLN A 113 -3.76 9.72 6.61
C GLN A 113 -4.07 8.22 6.55
N SER A 114 -4.85 7.80 5.56
CA SER A 114 -5.11 6.37 5.31
C SER A 114 -3.79 5.61 5.12
N PHE A 115 -2.85 6.20 4.38
CA PHE A 115 -1.53 5.63 4.15
C PHE A 115 -0.70 5.50 5.43
N ILE A 116 -0.64 6.54 6.28
CA ILE A 116 0.05 6.49 7.58
C ILE A 116 -0.56 5.43 8.49
N CYS A 117 -1.88 5.27 8.52
CA CYS A 117 -2.54 4.25 9.33
C CYS A 117 -2.27 2.82 8.84
N MET A 118 -2.19 2.61 7.51
CA MET A 118 -1.75 1.33 6.94
C MET A 118 -0.32 0.98 7.37
N LEU A 119 0.60 1.95 7.36
CA LEU A 119 1.97 1.75 7.83
C LEU A 119 2.03 1.45 9.33
N HIS A 120 1.32 2.22 10.15
CA HIS A 120 1.22 1.99 11.59
C HIS A 120 0.67 0.59 11.91
N SER A 121 -0.39 0.14 11.20
CA SER A 121 -0.94 -1.21 11.33
C SER A 121 0.10 -2.31 11.03
N ALA A 122 0.97 -2.08 10.05
CA ALA A 122 2.03 -3.03 9.68
C ALA A 122 3.19 -3.09 10.70
N VAL A 123 3.45 -1.98 11.41
CA VAL A 123 4.52 -1.85 12.42
C VAL A 123 4.02 -1.14 13.69
N PRO A 124 3.11 -1.75 14.46
CA PRO A 124 2.42 -1.07 15.58
C PRO A 124 3.34 -0.66 16.74
N ASN A 125 4.54 -1.26 16.81
CA ASN A 125 5.54 -0.97 17.83
C ASN A 125 6.68 -0.06 17.33
N ALA A 126 6.60 0.44 16.09
CA ALA A 126 7.61 1.36 15.57
C ALA A 126 7.50 2.72 16.25
N ILE A 127 8.64 3.37 16.47
CA ILE A 127 8.67 4.74 16.96
C ILE A 127 8.34 5.65 15.78
N VAL A 128 7.23 6.38 15.91
CA VAL A 128 6.79 7.36 14.91
C VAL A 128 6.95 8.76 15.47
N THR A 129 7.83 9.55 14.86
CA THR A 129 7.94 10.98 15.17
C THR A 129 6.98 11.78 14.28
N GLN A 130 6.13 12.58 14.91
CA GLN A 130 5.23 13.50 14.22
C GLN A 130 5.71 14.93 14.46
N GLU A 131 5.97 15.65 13.38
CA GLU A 131 6.36 17.06 13.41
C GLU A 131 5.44 17.85 12.48
N GLY A 132 4.97 19.01 12.91
CA GLY A 132 4.05 19.82 12.11
C GLY A 132 4.33 21.31 12.23
N ALA A 133 4.31 22.00 11.10
CA ALA A 133 4.35 23.46 11.02
C ALA A 133 3.19 23.92 10.13
N LYS A 134 2.20 24.60 10.72
CA LYS A 134 0.96 25.12 10.09
C LYS A 134 0.36 24.24 9.00
N SER A 135 0.89 24.29 7.78
CA SER A 135 0.39 23.62 6.58
C SER A 135 1.10 22.31 6.22
N ILE A 136 2.17 21.92 6.94
CA ILE A 136 2.98 20.73 6.66
C ILE A 136 2.98 19.83 7.90
N THR A 137 2.69 18.54 7.72
CA THR A 137 2.81 17.51 8.76
C THR A 137 3.68 16.37 8.25
N ASN A 138 4.72 16.06 9.02
CA ASN A 138 5.71 15.03 8.73
C ASN A 138 5.54 13.87 9.70
N HIS A 139 5.61 12.64 9.17
CA HIS A 139 5.68 11.41 9.97
C HIS A 139 6.93 10.63 9.57
N THR A 140 7.77 10.32 10.54
CA THR A 140 8.98 9.53 10.34
C THR A 140 8.83 8.21 11.07
N PHE A 141 8.88 7.10 10.32
CA PHE A 141 8.91 5.74 10.87
C PHE A 141 10.38 5.32 11.05
N GLN A 142 10.76 4.97 12.28
CA GLN A 142 12.11 4.51 12.63
C GLN A 142 12.23 2.98 12.61
#